data_AF-A0ABD5VNX4-F1
#
_entry.id   AF-A0ABD5VNX4-F1
#
_cell.length_a   1.000
_cell.length_b   1.000
_cell.length_c   1.000
_cell.angle_alpha   90.00
_cell.angle_beta   90.00
_cell.angle_gamma   90.00
#
_symmetry.space_group_name_H-M   'P 1'
#
loop_
_entity.id
_entity.type
_entity.pdbx_description
1 polymer ?
#
loop_
_entity_poly.entity_id
_entity_poly.type
_entity_poly.pdbx_seq_one_letter_code
_entity_poly.pdbx_strand_id
1 'polypeptide(L)'
;MQDSLAARLDGVEVGDLVRWNGRTAPEVVEDVADEHFDVRTAQHDYYRFLPSEGVVVDRQTDERARVESFEVVGDVCDVDLW
;
A
#
# COMPACT_ATOMS: atom_id res chain seq x y z
N MET A 1 -7.12 18.09 9.17
CA MET A 1 -6.83 16.67 9.49
C MET A 1 -6.38 15.94 8.21
N GLN A 2 -5.30 16.40 7.58
CA GLN A 2 -4.64 15.68 6.46
C GLN A 2 -3.23 15.23 6.84
N ASP A 3 -2.64 15.78 7.90
CA ASP A 3 -1.30 15.41 8.41
C ASP A 3 -1.15 13.95 8.85
N SER A 4 -2.25 13.28 9.20
CA SER A 4 -2.19 11.95 9.79
C SER A 4 -2.10 10.80 8.79
N LEU A 5 -2.42 11.01 7.50
CA LEU A 5 -2.32 9.93 6.50
C LEU A 5 -0.95 9.92 5.83
N ALA A 6 -0.48 11.09 5.36
CA ALA A 6 0.85 11.22 4.76
C ALA A 6 1.96 10.76 5.72
N ALA A 7 1.88 11.14 7.00
CA ALA A 7 2.85 10.72 8.01
C ALA A 7 2.77 9.23 8.41
N ARG A 8 1.65 8.53 8.11
CA ARG A 8 1.52 7.08 8.34
C ARG A 8 2.03 6.25 7.16
N LEU A 9 2.20 6.90 6.01
CA LEU A 9 2.71 6.32 4.77
C LEU A 9 4.22 6.60 4.61
N ASP A 10 4.73 7.62 5.31
CA ASP A 10 6.15 7.88 5.51
C ASP A 10 6.75 6.77 6.39
N GLY A 11 7.60 5.92 5.82
CA GLY A 11 8.15 4.73 6.47
C GLY A 11 7.59 3.39 5.99
N VAL A 12 6.83 3.37 4.89
CA VAL A 12 6.53 2.14 4.15
C VAL A 12 7.78 1.65 3.41
N GLU A 13 8.13 0.39 3.58
CA GLU A 13 9.28 -0.26 2.94
C GLU A 13 8.82 -1.42 2.01
N VAL A 14 9.67 -1.79 1.05
CA VAL A 14 9.42 -2.98 0.22
C VAL A 14 9.39 -4.21 1.12
N GLY A 15 8.36 -5.06 0.94
CA GLY A 15 8.10 -6.22 1.77
C GLY A 15 7.11 -5.97 2.91
N ASP A 16 6.72 -4.72 3.17
CA ASP A 16 5.69 -4.43 4.15
C ASP A 16 4.34 -5.03 3.75
N LEU A 17 3.61 -5.52 4.75
CA LEU A 17 2.24 -5.97 4.63
C LEU A 17 1.31 -4.84 5.03
N VAL A 18 0.53 -4.33 4.09
CA VAL A 18 -0.34 -3.17 4.29
C VAL A 18 -1.80 -3.49 4.06
N ARG A 19 -2.68 -2.76 4.74
CA ARG A 19 -4.13 -2.80 4.50
C ARG A 19 -4.68 -1.38 4.43
N TRP A 20 -5.74 -1.23 3.64
CA TRP A 20 -6.47 0.01 3.54
C TRP A 20 -7.98 -0.22 3.50
N ASN A 21 -8.75 0.82 3.84
CA ASN A 21 -10.21 0.84 3.82
C ASN A 21 -10.91 -0.41 4.41
N GLY A 22 -10.32 -0.99 5.47
CA GLY A 22 -10.85 -2.19 6.12
C GLY A 22 -10.81 -3.49 5.29
N ARG A 23 -9.98 -3.56 4.23
CA ARG A 23 -9.71 -4.81 3.50
C ARG A 23 -9.20 -5.88 4.47
N THR A 24 -9.70 -7.10 4.31
CA THR A 24 -9.40 -8.23 5.21
C THR A 24 -8.04 -8.86 4.94
N ALA A 25 -7.61 -8.95 3.69
CA ALA A 25 -6.30 -9.47 3.31
C ALA A 25 -5.27 -8.34 3.33
N PRO A 26 -4.09 -8.51 3.98
CA PRO A 26 -2.97 -7.62 3.78
C PRO A 26 -2.35 -7.86 2.40
N GLU A 27 -1.87 -6.77 1.79
CA GLU A 27 -1.21 -6.78 0.49
C GLU A 27 0.27 -6.45 0.68
N VAL A 28 1.13 -6.95 -0.22
CA VAL A 28 2.58 -6.79 -0.10
C VAL A 28 3.04 -5.56 -0.86
N VAL A 29 3.86 -4.71 -0.26
CA VAL A 29 4.55 -3.61 -0.94
C VAL A 29 5.67 -4.19 -1.79
N GLU A 30 5.64 -3.95 -3.11
CA GLU A 30 6.65 -4.46 -4.05
C GLU A 30 7.63 -3.38 -4.52
N ASP A 31 7.23 -2.11 -4.52
CA ASP A 31 8.07 -0.98 -4.95
C ASP A 31 7.75 0.29 -4.14
N VAL A 32 8.77 1.11 -3.86
CA VAL A 32 8.64 2.36 -3.12
C VAL A 32 9.44 3.45 -3.82
N ALA A 33 8.78 4.57 -4.08
CA ALA A 33 9.33 5.78 -4.65
C ALA A 33 8.99 7.00 -3.77
N ASP A 34 9.64 8.14 -4.03
CA ASP A 34 9.50 9.36 -3.22
C ASP A 34 8.04 9.84 -3.06
N GLU A 35 7.18 9.60 -4.07
CA GLU A 35 5.80 10.11 -4.10
C GLU A 35 4.73 9.01 -4.05
N HIS A 36 5.14 7.73 -4.15
CA HIS A 36 4.20 6.61 -4.24
C HIS A 36 4.84 5.30 -3.84
N PHE A 37 4.02 4.30 -3.52
CA PHE A 37 4.46 2.92 -3.43
C PHE A 37 3.44 2.02 -4.13
N ASP A 38 3.93 0.92 -4.68
CA ASP A 38 3.11 -0.06 -5.37
C ASP A 38 2.98 -1.30 -4.48
N VAL A 39 1.76 -1.83 -4.42
CA VAL A 39 1.42 -3.06 -3.71
C VAL A 39 0.87 -4.08 -4.67
N ARG A 40 1.10 -5.35 -4.36
CA ARG A 40 0.53 -6.48 -5.06
C ARG A 40 -0.32 -7.31 -4.14
N THR A 41 -1.48 -7.71 -4.64
CA THR A 41 -2.39 -8.57 -3.89
C THR A 41 -2.05 -10.05 -4.04
N ALA A 42 -2.61 -10.87 -3.15
CA ALA A 42 -2.56 -12.33 -3.30
C ALA A 42 -3.19 -12.81 -4.62
N GLN A 43 -4.10 -12.04 -5.21
CA GLN A 43 -4.73 -12.32 -6.51
C GLN A 43 -3.91 -11.79 -7.71
N HIS A 44 -2.72 -11.23 -7.46
CA HIS A 44 -1.86 -10.59 -8.45
C HIS A 44 -2.44 -9.31 -9.07
N ASP A 45 -3.32 -8.62 -8.35
CA ASP A 45 -3.70 -7.26 -8.71
C ASP A 45 -2.62 -6.27 -8.27
N TYR A 46 -2.42 -5.21 -9.03
CA TYR A 46 -1.42 -4.17 -8.77
C TYR A 46 -2.10 -2.85 -8.42
N TYR A 47 -1.72 -2.29 -7.27
CA TYR A 47 -2.26 -1.02 -6.81
C TYR A 47 -1.12 -0.05 -6.53
N ARG A 48 -1.32 1.22 -6.88
CA ARG A 48 -0.41 2.31 -6.57
C ARG A 48 -1.01 3.24 -5.54
N PHE A 49 -0.34 3.43 -4.43
CA PHE A 49 -0.70 4.43 -3.42
C PHE A 49 -0.05 5.76 -3.73
N LEU A 50 -0.83 6.84 -3.67
CA LEU A 50 -0.36 8.22 -3.75
C LEU A 50 -0.62 8.88 -2.39
N PRO A 51 0.34 8.79 -1.44
CA PRO A 51 0.17 9.28 -0.07
C PRO A 51 -0.23 10.74 0.05
N SER A 52 0.39 11.59 -0.78
CA SER A 52 0.13 13.04 -0.82
C SER A 52 -1.32 13.37 -1.22
N GLU A 53 -1.94 12.51 -2.02
CA GLU A 53 -3.33 12.64 -2.48
C GLU A 53 -4.32 11.85 -1.59
N GLY A 54 -3.84 10.89 -0.79
CA GLY A 54 -4.68 9.98 -0.01
C GLY A 54 -5.54 9.07 -0.89
N VAL A 55 -4.99 8.60 -2.01
CA VAL A 55 -5.68 7.72 -2.96
C VAL A 55 -4.86 6.49 -3.30
N VAL A 56 -5.55 5.46 -3.75
CA VAL A 56 -4.98 4.27 -4.37
C VAL A 56 -5.51 4.15 -5.80
N VAL A 57 -4.66 3.70 -6.72
CA VAL A 57 -4.97 3.53 -8.14
C VAL A 57 -4.82 2.06 -8.50
N ASP A 58 -5.87 1.44 -9.03
CA ASP A 58 -5.79 0.12 -9.66
C ASP A 58 -5.04 0.26 -10.99
N ARG A 59 -3.91 -0.44 -11.13
CA ARG A 59 -3.02 -0.28 -12.30
C ARG A 59 -3.53 -1.04 -13.53
N GLN A 60 -4.51 -1.93 -13.37
CA GLN A 60 -5.10 -2.69 -14.45
C GLN A 60 -6.28 -1.94 -15.08
N THR A 61 -7.05 -1.24 -14.24
CA THR A 61 -8.27 -0.54 -14.68
C THR A 61 -8.14 0.99 -14.71
N ASP A 62 -7.06 1.55 -14.14
CA ASP A 62 -6.85 2.99 -13.92
C ASP A 62 -7.91 3.63 -13.01
N GLU A 63 -8.63 2.83 -12.23
CA GLU A 63 -9.63 3.31 -11.27
C GLU A 63 -8.95 3.86 -10.01
N ARG A 64 -9.45 5.00 -9.53
CA ARG A 64 -8.91 5.69 -8.35
C ARG A 64 -9.91 5.61 -7.20
N ALA A 65 -9.45 5.18 -6.02
CA ALA A 65 -10.24 5.12 -4.81
C ALA A 65 -9.59 5.94 -3.69
N ARG A 66 -10.40 6.64 -2.89
CA ARG A 66 -9.91 7.34 -1.69
C ARG A 66 -9.51 6.35 -0.61
N VAL A 67 -8.45 6.67 0.13
CA VAL A 67 -7.97 5.90 1.27
C VAL A 67 -8.37 6.63 2.55
N GLU A 68 -9.34 6.08 3.27
CA GLU A 68 -9.85 6.64 4.53
C GLU A 68 -9.12 6.05 5.76
N SER A 69 -8.64 4.82 5.63
CA SER A 69 -7.85 4.14 6.65
C SER A 69 -6.68 3.41 6.01
N PHE A 70 -5.51 3.48 6.65
CA PHE A 70 -4.30 2.77 6.24
C PHE A 70 -3.58 2.22 7.46
N GLU A 71 -3.07 1.00 7.34
CA GLU A 71 -2.26 0.34 8.37
C GLU A 71 -1.15 -0.51 7.74
N VAL A 72 0.03 -0.46 8.34
CA VAL A 72 1.07 -1.48 8.17
C VAL A 72 0.81 -2.56 9.22
N VAL A 73 0.54 -3.77 8.75
CA VAL A 73 0.12 -4.93 9.56
C VAL A 73 1.32 -5.77 10.01
N GLY A 74 2.45 -5.62 9.35
CA GLY A 74 3.70 -6.28 9.62
C GLY A 74 4.61 -6.19 8.40
N ASP A 75 5.65 -6.99 8.40
CA ASP A 75 6.63 -7.14 7.34
C ASP A 75 6.70 -8.61 6.90
N VAL A 76 6.94 -8.85 5.62
CA VAL A 76 7.39 -10.17 5.17
C VAL A 76 8.84 -10.32 5.61
N CYS A 77 9.05 -10.71 6.88
CA CYS A 77 10.33 -11.29 7.30
C CYS A 77 10.58 -12.49 6.39
N ASP A 78 11.68 -12.46 5.63
CA ASP A 78 12.18 -13.53 4.76
C ASP A 78 11.79 -14.93 5.30
N VAL A 79 10.63 -15.43 4.89
CA VAL A 79 10.41 -16.86 4.73
C VAL A 79 10.92 -17.12 3.34
N ASP A 80 12.25 -17.11 3.24
CA ASP A 80 13.02 -17.88 2.30
C ASP A 80 12.38 -17.90 0.90
N LEU A 81 12.78 -16.93 0.05
CA LEU A 81 12.69 -17.02 -1.41
C LEU A 81 13.22 -18.40 -1.87
N TRP A 82 12.34 -19.40 -1.99
CA TRP A 82 12.65 -20.77 -2.45
C TRP A 82 11.78 -21.16 -3.64
#